data_AF-A0A925CTR6-F1
#
_entry.id   AF-A0A925CTR6-F1
#
_cell.length_a   1.000
_cell.length_b   1.000
_cell.length_c   1.000
_cell.angle_alpha   90.00
_cell.angle_beta   90.00
_cell.angle_gamma   90.00
#
_symmetry.space_group_name_H-M   'P 1'
#
loop_
_entity.id
_entity.type
_entity.pdbx_description
1 polymer ?
#
loop_
_entity_poly.entity_id
_entity_poly.type
_entity_poly.pdbx_seq_one_letter_code
_entity_poly.pdbx_strand_id
1 'polypeptide(L)'
;MTAISLVFVNGRIRTGDVRRPIADAIAVSGRELALVGSGAEVRKLAGAGAKVVDLRGAAVRGVPTDAVLRRGAPASFVVLESGDGGKELIRVIDGAIVAVQNSK
;
A
#
# COMPACT_ATOMS: atom_id res chain seq x y z
N MET A 1 1.58 -19.80 -5.99
CA MET A 1 1.19 -18.42 -6.36
C MET A 1 0.05 -18.02 -5.44
N THR A 2 0.28 -17.07 -4.54
CA THR A 2 -0.75 -16.63 -3.59
C THR A 2 -1.68 -15.64 -4.27
N ALA A 3 -2.99 -15.75 -4.06
CA ALA A 3 -3.96 -14.81 -4.61
C ALA A 3 -3.75 -13.39 -4.05
N ILE A 4 -4.22 -12.36 -4.77
CA ILE A 4 -4.27 -11.00 -4.25
C ILE A 4 -5.31 -10.96 -3.13
N SER A 5 -4.86 -10.66 -1.91
CA SER A 5 -5.72 -10.62 -0.73
C SER A 5 -6.14 -9.20 -0.36
N LEU A 6 -5.29 -8.21 -0.65
CA LEU A 6 -5.47 -6.83 -0.22
C LEU A 6 -4.93 -5.89 -1.29
N VAL A 7 -5.71 -4.85 -1.60
CA VAL A 7 -5.28 -3.77 -2.49
C VAL A 7 -5.57 -2.43 -1.87
N PHE A 8 -4.64 -1.50 -2.02
CA PHE A 8 -4.76 -0.11 -1.61
C PHE A 8 -4.77 0.76 -2.85
N VAL A 9 -5.76 1.63 -2.99
CA VAL A 9 -5.98 2.44 -4.20
C VAL A 9 -6.20 3.90 -3.85
N ASN A 10 -6.02 4.78 -4.83
CA ASN A 10 -6.20 6.23 -4.69
C ASN A 10 -5.28 6.84 -3.60
N GLY A 11 -4.07 6.31 -3.44
CA GLY A 11 -3.08 6.80 -2.47
C GLY A 11 -2.03 7.71 -3.10
N ARG A 12 -1.22 8.33 -2.25
CA ARG A 12 0.02 9.03 -2.64
C ARG A 12 1.21 8.22 -2.16
N ILE A 13 1.65 7.25 -2.97
CA ILE A 13 2.69 6.31 -2.56
C ILE A 13 4.05 6.84 -2.99
N ARG A 14 4.92 7.13 -2.03
CA ARG A 14 6.35 7.33 -2.27
C ARG A 14 7.03 5.98 -2.18
N THR A 15 7.45 5.47 -3.32
CA THR A 15 7.93 4.09 -3.41
C THR A 15 9.38 3.92 -2.96
N GLY A 16 10.19 4.98 -3.02
CA GLY A 16 11.65 4.87 -2.89
C GLY A 16 12.33 4.16 -4.08
N ASP A 17 11.58 3.75 -5.11
CA ASP A 17 12.14 3.11 -6.31
C ASP A 17 12.51 4.18 -7.34
N VAL A 18 13.79 4.22 -7.74
CA VAL A 18 14.31 5.15 -8.75
C VAL A 18 13.58 5.03 -10.09
N ARG A 19 13.08 3.83 -10.43
CA ARG A 19 12.36 3.58 -11.70
C ARG A 19 10.89 4.00 -11.65
N ARG A 20 10.31 4.10 -10.45
CA ARG A 20 8.89 4.45 -10.25
C ARG A 20 8.74 5.17 -8.92
N PRO A 21 9.19 6.43 -8.78
CA PRO A 21 9.27 7.11 -7.49
C PRO A 21 7.89 7.38 -6.85
N ILE A 22 6.84 7.47 -7.67
CA ILE A 22 5.45 7.71 -7.26
C ILE A 22 4.54 6.61 -7.82
N ALA A 23 3.54 6.23 -7.03
CA ALA A 23 2.47 5.34 -7.43
C ALA A 23 1.14 5.73 -6.75
N ASP A 24 0.03 5.21 -7.28
CA ASP A 24 -1.32 5.49 -6.79
C ASP A 24 -1.98 4.31 -6.08
N ALA A 25 -1.44 3.10 -6.29
CA ALA A 25 -1.97 1.88 -5.72
C ALA A 25 -0.90 0.79 -5.48
N ILE A 26 -1.22 -0.11 -4.54
CA ILE A 26 -0.44 -1.28 -4.15
C ILE A 26 -1.35 -2.50 -4.13
N ALA A 27 -0.88 -3.62 -4.69
CA ALA A 27 -1.49 -4.93 -4.52
C ALA A 27 -0.59 -5.83 -3.66
N VAL A 28 -1.19 -6.55 -2.72
CA VAL A 28 -0.51 -7.45 -1.79
C VAL A 28 -0.91 -8.90 -2.10
N SER A 29 0.09 -9.78 -2.13
CA SER A 29 -0.06 -11.22 -2.28
C SER A 29 0.70 -11.92 -1.15
N GLY A 30 -0.05 -12.46 -0.18
CA GLY A 30 0.57 -13.01 1.03
C GLY A 30 1.37 -11.95 1.77
N ARG A 31 2.69 -12.13 1.87
CA ARG A 31 3.62 -11.23 2.57
C ARG A 31 4.38 -10.26 1.66
N GLU A 32 4.07 -10.26 0.36
CA GLU A 32 4.82 -9.50 -0.64
C GLU A 32 3.92 -8.57 -1.45
N LEU A 33 4.55 -7.53 -2.01
CA LEU A 33 3.90 -6.64 -2.97
C LEU A 33 3.84 -7.32 -4.34
N ALA A 34 2.63 -7.64 -4.79
CA ALA A 34 2.40 -8.19 -6.12
C ALA A 34 2.56 -7.13 -7.23
N LEU A 35 2.15 -5.89 -6.94
CA LEU A 35 2.21 -4.77 -7.86
C LEU A 35 2.24 -3.45 -7.10
N VAL A 36 3.03 -2.50 -7.60
CA VAL A 36 3.01 -1.09 -7.15
C VAL A 36 2.92 -0.21 -8.40
N GLY A 37 1.85 0.57 -8.52
CA GLY A 37 1.56 1.27 -9.77
C GLY A 37 0.30 2.12 -9.74
N SER A 38 -0.35 2.24 -10.90
CA SER A 38 -1.59 2.99 -11.01
C SER A 38 -2.77 2.26 -10.38
N GLY A 39 -3.78 3.02 -9.96
CA GLY A 39 -5.04 2.46 -9.46
C GLY A 39 -5.71 1.52 -10.46
N ALA A 40 -5.63 1.82 -11.76
CA ALA A 40 -6.23 0.99 -12.81
C ALA A 40 -5.54 -0.38 -12.93
N GLU A 41 -4.20 -0.43 -12.91
CA GLU A 41 -3.46 -1.70 -12.97
C GLU A 41 -3.76 -2.58 -11.74
N VAL A 42 -3.76 -1.97 -10.55
CA VAL A 42 -4.04 -2.69 -9.30
C VAL A 42 -5.48 -3.18 -9.22
N ARG A 43 -6.47 -2.37 -9.66
CA ARG A 43 -7.88 -2.80 -9.70
C ARG A 43 -8.12 -3.93 -10.68
N LYS A 44 -7.40 -3.96 -11.82
CA LYS A 44 -7.46 -5.10 -12.76
C LYS A 44 -6.88 -6.38 -12.15
N LEU A 45 -5.86 -6.24 -11.30
CA LEU A 45 -5.23 -7.37 -10.62
C LEU A 45 -6.02 -7.84 -9.39
N ALA A 46 -6.83 -6.96 -8.80
CA ALA A 46 -7.73 -7.29 -7.70
C ALA A 46 -8.78 -8.31 -8.17
N GLY A 47 -8.56 -9.59 -7.83
CA GLY A 47 -9.56 -10.63 -8.04
C GLY A 47 -10.77 -10.47 -7.10
N ALA A 48 -11.82 -11.27 -7.33
CA ALA A 48 -13.08 -11.17 -6.58
C ALA A 48 -12.96 -11.32 -5.04
N GLY A 49 -11.88 -11.93 -4.55
CA GLY A 49 -11.62 -12.09 -3.11
C GLY A 49 -10.72 -11.01 -2.48
N ALA A 50 -10.22 -10.05 -3.25
CA ALA A 50 -9.31 -9.03 -2.73
C ALA A 50 -10.06 -7.95 -1.96
N LYS A 51 -9.63 -7.66 -0.74
CA LYS A 51 -10.13 -6.50 0.02
C LYS A 51 -9.58 -5.22 -0.61
N VAL A 52 -10.47 -4.33 -1.03
CA VAL A 52 -10.11 -3.01 -1.56
C VAL A 52 -10.16 -1.97 -0.46
N VAL A 53 -9.06 -1.24 -0.26
CA VAL A 53 -8.95 -0.11 0.67
C VAL A 53 -8.74 1.16 -0.15
N ASP A 54 -9.73 2.05 -0.11
CA ASP A 54 -9.62 3.38 -0.71
C ASP A 54 -8.87 4.31 0.25
N LEU A 55 -7.70 4.77 -0.17
CA LEU A 55 -6.84 5.65 0.62
C LEU A 55 -7.28 7.11 0.57
N ARG A 56 -8.17 7.51 -0.34
CA ARG A 56 -8.73 8.87 -0.44
C ARG A 56 -7.66 9.97 -0.45
N GLY A 57 -6.53 9.72 -1.10
CA GLY A 57 -5.39 10.65 -1.20
C GLY A 57 -4.39 10.59 -0.04
N ALA A 58 -4.58 9.67 0.92
CA ALA A 58 -3.63 9.44 2.02
C ALA A 58 -2.24 9.03 1.50
N ALA A 59 -1.21 9.43 2.24
CA ALA A 59 0.17 9.15 1.90
C ALA A 59 0.55 7.73 2.32
N VAL A 60 1.41 7.08 1.53
CA VAL A 60 1.96 5.77 1.86
C VAL A 60 3.47 5.83 1.87
N ARG A 61 4.08 5.21 2.89
CA ARG A 61 5.52 5.10 3.05
C ARG A 61 5.92 3.71 3.51
N GLY A 62 7.03 3.20 3.00
CA GLY A 62 7.60 1.92 3.41
C GLY A 62 8.00 1.88 4.89
N VAL A 63 8.07 0.67 5.43
CA VAL A 63 8.62 0.38 6.76
C VAL A 63 9.72 -0.69 6.64
N PRO A 64 10.96 -0.43 7.11
CA PRO A 64 11.46 0.84 7.66
C PRO A 64 11.44 2.00 6.64
N THR A 65 11.72 3.24 7.08
CA THR A 65 11.53 4.47 6.29
C THR A 65 12.22 4.47 4.93
N ASP A 66 13.33 3.76 4.79
CA ASP A 66 14.14 3.59 3.57
C ASP A 66 13.70 2.42 2.69
N ALA A 67 12.66 1.68 3.08
CA ALA A 67 12.16 0.54 2.33
C ALA A 67 11.62 0.95 0.94
N VAL A 68 11.97 0.14 -0.06
CA VAL A 68 11.53 0.33 -1.44
C VAL A 68 10.26 -0.49 -1.71
N LEU A 69 9.16 0.20 -2.01
CA LEU A 69 7.87 -0.39 -2.39
C LEU A 69 7.87 -0.72 -3.88
N ARG A 70 8.26 -1.94 -4.22
CA ARG A 70 8.22 -2.48 -5.58
C ARG A 70 7.76 -3.92 -5.58
N ARG A 71 7.42 -4.45 -6.76
CA ARG A 71 7.03 -5.86 -6.91
C ARG A 71 8.06 -6.80 -6.30
N GLY A 72 7.61 -7.77 -5.50
CA GLY A 72 8.44 -8.74 -4.79
C GLY A 72 9.07 -8.22 -3.49
N ALA A 73 8.89 -6.94 -3.14
CA ALA A 73 9.32 -6.43 -1.84
C ALA A 73 8.37 -6.89 -0.72
N PRO A 74 8.81 -6.90 0.55
CA PRO A 74 7.93 -7.14 1.68
C PRO A 74 6.73 -6.18 1.70
N ALA A 75 5.56 -6.70 2.02
CA ALA A 75 4.34 -5.91 2.15
C ALA A 75 4.27 -5.22 3.53
N SER A 76 5.22 -4.34 3.80
CA SER A 76 5.36 -3.61 5.07
C SER A 76 5.41 -2.10 4.82
N PHE A 77 4.35 -1.41 5.22
CA PHE A 77 4.19 0.03 5.00
C PHE A 77 3.16 0.64 5.95
N VAL A 78 3.19 1.96 6.06
CA VAL A 78 2.20 2.74 6.79
C VAL A 78 1.44 3.66 5.86
N VAL A 79 0.16 3.82 6.13
CA VAL A 79 -0.71 4.82 5.54
C VAL A 79 -0.84 5.96 6.54
N LEU A 80 -0.54 7.16 6.07
CA LEU A 80 -0.56 8.39 6.85
C LEU A 80 -1.62 9.32 6.27
N GLU A 81 -2.30 10.06 7.14
CA GLU A 81 -3.16 11.15 6.71
C GLU A 81 -2.37 12.15 5.85
N SER A 82 -3.01 12.72 4.84
CA SER A 82 -2.37 13.72 3.97
C SER A 82 -2.20 15.03 4.75
N GLY A 83 -0.96 15.44 4.98
CA GLY A 83 -0.62 16.71 5.65
C GLY A 83 0.72 16.61 6.38
N ASP A 84 1.26 17.75 6.80
CA ASP A 84 2.46 17.76 7.64
C ASP A 84 2.11 17.26 9.05
N GLY A 85 2.86 16.29 9.58
CA GLY A 85 2.53 15.62 10.85
C GLY A 85 1.30 14.69 10.82
N GLY A 86 0.88 14.23 9.63
CA GLY A 86 -0.29 13.35 9.46
C GLY A 86 -0.24 12.08 10.33
N LYS A 87 -1.38 11.76 10.95
CA LYS A 87 -1.52 10.58 11.83
C LYS A 87 -1.42 9.28 11.03
N GLU A 88 -0.92 8.22 11.67
CA GLU A 88 -0.97 6.87 11.09
C GLU A 88 -2.40 6.34 11.08
N LEU A 89 -2.92 6.08 9.89
CA LEU A 89 -4.27 5.57 9.67
C LEU A 89 -4.27 4.04 9.66
N ILE A 90 -3.31 3.45 8.95
CA ILE A 90 -3.20 2.00 8.74
C ILE A 90 -1.73 1.61 8.82
N ARG A 91 -1.44 0.52 9.52
CA ARG A 91 -0.15 -0.16 9.44
C ARG A 91 -0.30 -1.54 8.83
N VAL A 92 0.54 -1.82 7.85
CA VAL A 92 0.64 -3.14 7.22
C VAL A 92 2.02 -3.69 7.52
N ILE A 93 2.08 -4.93 8.02
CA ILE A 93 3.33 -5.67 8.26
C ILE A 93 3.14 -7.06 7.67
N ASP A 94 4.09 -7.49 6.83
CA ASP A 94 4.05 -8.79 6.15
C ASP A 94 2.70 -9.08 5.49
N GLY A 95 2.10 -8.04 4.90
CA GLY A 95 0.84 -8.11 4.17
C GLY A 95 -0.43 -8.17 5.03
N ALA A 96 -0.30 -8.16 6.36
CA ALA A 96 -1.42 -8.07 7.28
C ALA A 96 -1.63 -6.63 7.78
N ILE A 97 -2.87 -6.17 7.83
CA ILE A 97 -3.21 -4.92 8.53
C ILE A 97 -3.13 -5.19 10.04
N VAL A 98 -2.17 -4.56 10.72
CA VAL A 98 -1.89 -4.78 12.15
C VAL A 98 -2.44 -3.67 13.05
N ALA A 99 -2.68 -2.48 12.50
CA ALA A 99 -3.30 -1.39 13.24
C ALA A 99 -4.15 -0.53 12.29
N VAL A 100 -5.32 -0.13 12.78
CA VAL A 100 -6.18 0.89 12.16
C VAL A 100 -6.55 1.88 13.27
N GLN A 101 -6.02 3.10 13.22
CA GLN A 101 -6.50 4.13 14.16
C GLN A 101 -7.74 4.79 13.59
N ASN A 102 -8.90 4.45 14.15
CA ASN A 102 -10.08 5.28 13.99
C ASN A 102 -9.89 6.54 14.83
N SER A 103 -9.79 7.72 14.19
CA SER A 103 -10.05 8.96 14.93
C SER A 103 -11.48 8.90 15.44
N LYS A 104 -11.63 9.04 16.75
CA LYS A 104 -12.90 9.30 17.40
C LYS A 104 -13.53 10.58 16.85
#